data_AF-T1XM54-F1
#
_entry.id   AF-T1XM54-F1
#
_cell.length_a   1.000
_cell.length_b   1.000
_cell.length_c   1.000
_cell.angle_alpha   90.00
_cell.angle_beta   90.00
_cell.angle_gamma   90.00
#
_symmetry.space_group_name_H-M   'P 1'
#
loop_
_entity.id
_entity.type
_entity.pdbx_description
1 polymer ?
#
loop_
_entity_poly.entity_id
_entity_poly.type
_entity_poly.pdbx_seq_one_letter_code
_entity_poly.pdbx_strand_id
1 'polypeptide(L)'
;MWDNLNTHRAQSVWGGFNARHDHRFVFHFTPLHASWVNQIELLFAIYTRRVLRHASHSSIAQLRERTEAFMAQRNQAPKPFKWTFAGFELQTGEPLRFKHDANVRSTKKGR
;
A
#
# COMPACT_ATOMS: atom_id res chain seq x y z
N MET A 1 0.64 3.13 0.50
CA MET A 1 0.30 2.32 -0.68
C MET A 1 -0.93 2.92 -1.31
N TRP A 2 -0.82 3.40 -2.54
CA TRP A 2 -1.87 4.05 -3.32
C TRP A 2 -2.09 3.33 -4.65
N ASP A 3 -3.31 3.40 -5.14
CA ASP A 3 -3.61 3.06 -6.52
C ASP A 3 -3.17 4.18 -7.48
N ASN A 4 -3.49 4.04 -8.76
CA ASN A 4 -3.07 4.96 -9.81
C ASN A 4 -4.07 6.09 -10.10
N LEU A 5 -5.06 6.32 -9.22
CA LEU A 5 -6.03 7.40 -9.40
C LEU A 5 -5.33 8.77 -9.41
N ASN A 6 -5.82 9.71 -10.23
CA ASN A 6 -5.22 11.03 -10.39
C ASN A 6 -5.10 11.81 -9.05
N THR A 7 -6.06 11.64 -8.14
CA THR A 7 -6.04 12.24 -6.80
C THR A 7 -4.81 11.83 -6.01
N HIS A 8 -4.34 10.60 -6.16
CA HIS A 8 -3.12 10.10 -5.49
C HIS A 8 -1.84 10.62 -6.16
N ARG A 9 -1.91 11.13 -7.38
CA ARG A 9 -0.75 11.71 -8.10
C ARG A 9 -0.59 13.21 -7.89
N ALA A 10 -1.47 13.86 -7.13
CA ALA A 10 -1.38 15.28 -6.79
C ALA A 10 -0.21 15.54 -5.81
N GLN A 11 1.03 15.53 -6.32
CA GLN A 11 2.25 15.61 -5.52
C GLN A 11 2.32 16.87 -4.65
N SER A 12 1.78 18.00 -5.11
CA SER A 12 1.73 19.24 -4.33
C SER A 12 0.89 19.09 -3.06
N VAL A 13 -0.27 18.43 -3.16
CA VAL A 13 -1.17 18.17 -2.02
C VAL A 13 -0.50 17.24 -1.02
N TRP A 14 0.05 16.13 -1.51
CA TRP A 14 0.59 15.09 -0.66
C TRP A 14 1.98 15.38 -0.10
N GLY A 15 2.78 16.14 -0.85
CA GLY A 15 4.04 16.72 -0.37
C GLY A 15 3.78 17.70 0.77
N GLY A 16 2.82 18.61 0.60
CA GLY A 16 2.40 19.53 1.66
C GLY A 16 1.80 18.80 2.88
N PHE A 17 0.99 17.76 2.66
CA PHE A 17 0.50 16.90 3.73
C PHE A 17 1.66 16.27 4.52
N ASN A 18 2.62 15.65 3.83
CA ASN A 18 3.74 14.97 4.50
C ASN A 18 4.63 15.96 5.27
N ALA A 19 4.86 17.15 4.72
CA ALA A 19 5.59 18.22 5.40
C ALA A 19 4.91 18.65 6.71
N ARG A 20 3.57 18.76 6.73
CA ARG A 20 2.79 19.02 7.97
C ARG A 20 2.84 17.89 8.99
N HIS A 21 3.31 16.71 8.61
CA HIS A 21 3.40 15.52 9.45
C HIS A 21 4.86 15.03 9.59
N ASP A 22 5.82 15.95 9.59
CA ASP A 22 7.25 15.69 9.83
C ASP A 22 7.88 14.66 8.87
N HIS A 23 7.43 14.65 7.61
CA HIS A 23 7.91 13.74 6.57
C HIS A 23 7.83 12.25 6.93
N ARG A 24 6.92 11.86 7.82
CA ARG A 24 6.79 10.49 8.34
C ARG A 24 6.29 9.48 7.32
N PHE A 25 5.75 9.92 6.19
CA PHE A 25 5.13 9.04 5.19
C PHE A 25 6.01 8.85 3.96
N VAL A 26 6.06 7.61 3.46
CA VAL A 26 6.57 7.26 2.13
C VAL A 26 5.40 6.73 1.29
N PHE A 27 5.12 7.40 0.17
CA PHE A 27 4.01 7.03 -0.71
C PHE A 27 4.48 6.09 -1.80
N HIS A 28 4.03 4.84 -1.73
CA HIS A 28 4.25 3.82 -2.76
C HIS A 28 2.99 3.64 -3.61
N PHE A 29 3.16 3.51 -4.92
CA PHE A 29 2.08 3.23 -5.87
C PHE A 29 2.10 1.76 -6.27
N THR A 30 0.93 1.15 -6.41
CA THR A 30 0.83 -0.19 -6.98
C THR A 30 1.16 -0.13 -8.49
N PRO A 31 1.67 -1.23 -9.07
CA PRO A 31 1.80 -1.33 -10.53
C PRO A 31 0.46 -1.05 -11.22
N LEU A 32 0.53 -0.60 -12.47
CA LEU A 32 -0.66 -0.42 -13.30
C LEU A 32 -1.43 -1.74 -13.39
N HIS A 33 -2.75 -1.66 -13.26
CA HIS A 33 -3.66 -2.80 -13.28
C HIS A 33 -3.43 -3.86 -12.17
N ALA A 34 -2.67 -3.54 -11.12
CA ALA A 34 -2.41 -4.43 -10.00
C ALA A 34 -3.24 -4.07 -8.76
N SER A 35 -4.55 -3.87 -8.91
CA SER A 35 -5.49 -3.67 -7.79
C SER A 35 -5.41 -4.78 -6.73
N TRP A 36 -5.11 -6.00 -7.17
CA TRP A 36 -5.04 -7.17 -6.29
C TRP A 36 -3.94 -7.08 -5.21
N VAL A 37 -2.89 -6.28 -5.41
CA VAL A 37 -1.88 -6.02 -4.36
C VAL A 37 -2.30 -4.91 -3.38
N ASN A 38 -3.37 -4.18 -3.67
CA ASN A 38 -3.85 -3.08 -2.85
C ASN A 38 -4.72 -3.59 -1.69
N GLN A 39 -4.22 -3.49 -0.46
CA GLN A 39 -4.89 -4.03 0.73
C GLN A 39 -6.27 -3.43 1.00
N ILE A 40 -6.46 -2.13 0.70
CA ILE A 40 -7.76 -1.50 0.92
C ILE A 40 -8.83 -2.03 -0.04
N GLU A 41 -8.43 -2.36 -1.28
CA GLU A 41 -9.34 -2.96 -2.26
C GLU A 41 -9.75 -4.38 -1.85
N LEU A 42 -8.81 -5.17 -1.30
CA LEU A 42 -9.12 -6.47 -0.72
C LEU A 42 -10.08 -6.35 0.47
N LEU A 43 -9.92 -5.32 1.31
CA LEU A 43 -10.84 -5.05 2.42
C LEU A 43 -12.24 -4.72 1.88
N PHE A 44 -12.36 -3.88 0.85
CA PHE A 44 -13.64 -3.58 0.22
C PHE A 44 -14.28 -4.81 -0.43
N ALA A 45 -13.49 -5.71 -1.03
CA ALA A 45 -14.03 -6.96 -1.53
C ALA A 45 -14.64 -7.84 -0.43
N ILE A 46 -14.02 -7.89 0.77
CA ILE A 46 -14.59 -8.58 1.94
C ILE A 46 -15.85 -7.87 2.43
N TYR A 47 -15.79 -6.54 2.56
CA TYR A 47 -16.91 -5.71 2.99
C TYR A 47 -18.12 -5.91 2.08
N THR A 48 -17.95 -5.84 0.76
CA THR A 48 -19.02 -6.06 -0.21
C THR A 48 -19.67 -7.43 -0.03
N ARG A 49 -18.89 -8.50 0.16
CA ARG A 49 -19.44 -9.86 0.35
C ARG A 49 -20.19 -10.01 1.68
N ARG A 50 -19.74 -9.34 2.74
CA ARG A 50 -20.28 -9.53 4.10
C ARG A 50 -21.38 -8.55 4.49
N VAL A 51 -21.35 -7.33 3.94
CA VAL A 51 -22.24 -6.24 4.35
C VAL A 51 -23.16 -5.82 3.22
N LEU A 52 -22.73 -5.83 1.94
CA LEU A 52 -23.53 -5.25 0.85
C LEU A 52 -24.31 -6.27 0.01
N ARG A 53 -23.69 -7.39 -0.38
CA ARG A 53 -24.20 -8.31 -1.42
C ARG A 53 -25.61 -8.84 -1.19
N HIS A 54 -26.04 -8.94 0.07
CA HIS A 54 -27.36 -9.44 0.45
C HIS A 54 -28.08 -8.53 1.46
N ALA A 55 -27.62 -7.29 1.63
CA ALA A 55 -28.28 -6.37 2.54
C ALA A 55 -29.35 -5.56 1.83
N SER A 56 -30.52 -5.50 2.46
CA SER A 56 -31.51 -4.45 2.22
C SER A 56 -31.34 -3.42 3.33
N HIS A 57 -30.95 -2.20 2.97
CA HIS A 57 -30.85 -1.08 3.91
C HIS A 57 -32.02 -0.14 3.68
N SER A 58 -32.73 0.20 4.76
CA SER A 58 -33.87 1.13 4.71
C SER A 58 -33.44 2.61 4.76
N SER A 59 -32.18 2.88 5.12
CA SER A 59 -31.63 4.24 5.18
C SER A 59 -30.10 4.25 5.13
N ILE A 60 -29.54 5.44 4.84
CA ILE A 60 -28.09 5.69 4.91
C ILE A 60 -27.57 5.51 6.35
N ALA A 61 -28.37 5.88 7.36
CA ALA A 61 -28.00 5.71 8.77
C ALA A 61 -27.79 4.23 9.11
N GLN A 62 -28.69 3.36 8.64
CA GLN A 62 -28.56 1.91 8.86
C GLN A 62 -27.35 1.31 8.12
N LEU A 63 -27.02 1.82 6.92
CA LEU A 63 -25.80 1.43 6.21
C LEU A 63 -24.55 1.86 7.00
N ARG A 64 -24.53 3.08 7.54
CA ARG A 64 -23.42 3.59 8.37
C ARG A 64 -23.21 2.72 9.60
N GLU A 65 -24.27 2.45 10.37
CA GLU A 65 -24.20 1.61 11.57
C GLU A 65 -23.61 0.22 11.27
N ARG A 66 -24.10 -0.43 10.20
CA ARG A 66 -23.57 -1.74 9.78
C ARG A 66 -22.11 -1.66 9.31
N THR A 67 -21.72 -0.56 8.67
CA THR A 67 -20.33 -0.32 8.26
C THR A 67 -19.42 -0.22 9.47
N GLU A 68 -19.81 0.60 10.45
CA GLU A 68 -19.05 0.83 11.69
C GLU A 68 -18.95 -0.46 12.51
N ALA A 69 -20.05 -1.22 12.64
CA ALA A 69 -20.06 -2.50 13.32
C ALA A 69 -19.13 -3.52 12.65
N PHE A 70 -19.14 -3.60 11.32
CA PHE A 70 -18.22 -4.46 10.56
C PHE A 70 -16.75 -4.08 10.82
N MET A 71 -16.42 -2.78 10.78
CA MET A 71 -15.06 -2.30 11.02
C MET A 71 -14.62 -2.56 12.46
N ALA A 72 -15.48 -2.29 13.45
CA ALA A 72 -15.21 -2.55 14.85
C ALA A 72 -14.91 -4.04 15.11
N GLN A 73 -15.77 -4.93 14.61
CA GLN A 73 -15.56 -6.39 14.73
C GLN A 73 -14.25 -6.82 14.08
N ARG A 74 -13.92 -6.28 12.90
CA ARG A 74 -12.69 -6.64 12.20
C ARG A 74 -11.44 -6.12 12.91
N ASN A 75 -11.51 -4.93 13.52
CA ASN A 75 -10.39 -4.33 14.25
C ASN A 75 -10.12 -5.02 15.60
N GLN A 76 -11.11 -5.68 16.20
CA GLN A 76 -10.90 -6.49 17.42
C GLN A 76 -10.02 -7.73 17.15
N ALA A 77 -10.10 -8.30 15.95
CA ALA A 77 -9.33 -9.47 15.56
C ALA A 77 -8.81 -9.31 14.11
N PRO A 78 -7.82 -8.43 13.88
CA PRO A 78 -7.32 -8.17 12.55
C PRO A 78 -6.65 -9.42 11.99
N LYS A 79 -7.04 -9.80 10.78
CA LYS A 79 -6.42 -10.92 10.05
C LYS A 79 -5.56 -10.34 8.95
N PRO A 80 -4.22 -10.46 9.03
CA PRO A 80 -3.31 -10.06 7.95
C PRO A 80 -3.68 -10.77 6.66
N PHE A 81 -3.54 -10.07 5.53
CA PHE A 81 -3.66 -10.70 4.23
C PHE A 81 -2.44 -11.60 4.00
N LYS A 82 -2.69 -12.86 3.65
CA LYS A 82 -1.64 -13.81 3.28
C LYS A 82 -1.39 -13.69 1.78
N TRP A 83 -0.23 -13.15 1.43
CA TRP A 83 0.21 -13.07 0.05
C TRP A 83 0.85 -14.40 -0.36
N THR A 84 0.39 -14.99 -1.45
CA THR A 84 0.99 -16.19 -2.04
C THR A 84 2.05 -15.84 -3.08
N PHE A 85 2.00 -14.64 -3.62
CA PHE A 85 3.00 -14.13 -4.55
C PHE A 85 4.21 -13.60 -3.76
N ALA A 86 5.35 -14.28 -3.91
CA ALA A 86 6.61 -13.91 -3.25
C ALA A 86 7.40 -12.83 -4.02
N GLY A 87 6.86 -12.33 -5.14
CA GLY A 87 7.61 -11.49 -6.07
C GLY A 87 8.45 -12.33 -7.04
N PHE A 88 9.03 -11.63 -8.01
CA PHE A 88 10.20 -12.12 -8.73
C PHE A 88 11.43 -11.52 -8.06
N GLU A 89 12.57 -12.18 -8.19
CA GLU A 89 13.85 -11.54 -7.92
C GLU A 89 13.91 -10.22 -8.72
N LEU A 90 14.32 -9.13 -8.08
CA LEU A 90 14.34 -7.81 -8.71
C LEU A 90 15.22 -7.88 -9.97
N GLN A 91 14.61 -7.96 -11.15
CA GLN A 91 15.30 -7.74 -12.41
C GLN A 91 15.49 -6.22 -12.57
N THR A 92 16.33 -5.63 -11.71
CA THR A 92 16.82 -4.28 -11.97
C THR A 92 17.62 -4.39 -13.26
N GLY A 93 17.10 -3.83 -14.35
CA GLY A 93 17.82 -3.70 -15.63
C GLY A 93 19.05 -2.77 -15.56
N GLU A 94 19.56 -2.49 -14.37
CA GLU A 94 20.80 -1.76 -14.11
C GLU A 94 21.63 -2.58 -13.11
N PRO A 95 22.96 -2.69 -13.32
CA PRO A 95 23.81 -3.61 -12.59
C PRO A 95 23.92 -3.24 -11.11
N LEU A 96 23.97 -4.27 -10.26
CA LEU A 96 24.18 -4.17 -8.82
C LEU A 96 25.34 -3.21 -8.47
N ARG A 97 25.03 -2.09 -7.80
CA ARG A 97 26.02 -1.32 -7.05
C ARG A 97 25.57 -1.17 -5.60
N PHE A 98 26.00 -2.12 -4.78
CA PHE A 98 25.95 -1.96 -3.33
C PHE A 98 27.14 -1.12 -2.83
N LYS A 99 26.78 0.05 -2.30
CA LYS A 99 27.39 0.87 -1.23
C LYS A 99 28.91 1.09 -1.22
N HIS A 100 29.30 2.36 -1.40
CA HIS A 100 30.42 2.90 -0.64
C HIS A 100 30.01 3.02 0.83
N ASP A 101 30.12 1.89 1.54
CA ASP A 101 30.39 1.77 2.98
C ASP A 101 31.16 0.45 3.17
N ALA A 102 32.31 0.29 2.51
CA ALA A 102 33.32 -0.70 2.89
C ALA A 102 34.66 -0.39 2.21
N ASN A 103 35.60 0.12 3.02
CA ASN A 103 37.06 0.10 2.88
C ASN A 103 37.69 -0.03 1.48
N VAL A 104 38.21 1.10 0.99
CA VAL A 104 39.18 1.14 -0.10
C VAL A 104 40.52 0.58 0.39
N ARG A 105 40.86 -0.66 0.00
CA ARG A 105 42.26 -1.09 -0.02
C ARG A 105 42.87 -0.76 -1.37
N SER A 106 43.79 0.20 -1.33
CA SER A 106 44.63 0.67 -2.43
C SER A 106 45.36 -0.47 -3.14
N THR A 107 45.28 -0.50 -4.46
CA THR A 107 46.21 -1.26 -5.30
C THR A 107 46.94 -0.29 -6.23
N LYS A 108 48.21 -0.03 -5.91
CA LYS A 108 49.17 0.62 -6.81
C LYS A 108 49.35 -0.22 -8.08
N LYS A 109 49.37 0.45 -9.24
CA LYS A 109 49.72 -0.11 -10.55
C LYS A 109 51.15 0.32 -10.91
N GLY A 110 51.94 -0.62 -11.45
CA GLY A 110 53.26 -0.44 -12.07
C GLY A 110 53.97 -1.80 -12.07
N ARG A 111 54.49 -2.35 -13.17
CA ARG A 111 54.88 -1.84 -14.49
C ARG A 111 54.59 -2.94 -15.51
#